data_AF-A0A1Y4AH81-F1
#
_entry.id   AF-A0A1Y4AH81-F1
#
_cell.length_a   1.000
_cell.length_b   1.000
_cell.length_c   1.000
_cell.angle_alpha   90.00
_cell.angle_beta   90.00
_cell.angle_gamma   90.00
#
_symmetry.space_group_name_H-M   'P 1'
#
loop_
_entity.id
_entity.type
_entity.pdbx_description
1 polymer ?
#
loop_
_entity_poly.entity_id
_entity_poly.type
_entity_poly.pdbx_seq_one_letter_code
_entity_poly.pdbx_strand_id
1 'polypeptide(L)'
;MKPRLLFSAFLCFMLAFGAAGCSVSVNRDSDESSTESSAIGSEEVKAEDTTTDEDEIKEPEKPAPQPISVGQNISNDDFSITLTNARVDSVLQSDASSTYWQPQDGGAFVILEFDVTALNSNQLPVDDYAITDLVAKYGEDSYQGWRLQYITNQLWLSINHNYLDANLPTHIYAYTTVPSNALNEGSLSVDMTLAGNPYTITIR
;
A
#
# COMPACT_ATOMS: atom_id res chain seq x y z
N MET A 1 -14.39 -36.74 32.48
CA MET A 1 -14.64 -35.70 33.49
C MET A 1 -14.51 -34.35 32.81
N LYS A 2 -15.57 -33.53 32.85
CA LYS A 2 -15.60 -32.14 32.36
C LYS A 2 -15.37 -31.19 33.54
N PRO A 3 -14.85 -29.98 33.29
CA PRO A 3 -15.38 -28.80 33.95
C PRO A 3 -16.04 -27.85 32.93
N ARG A 4 -17.04 -27.14 33.44
CA ARG A 4 -17.93 -26.18 32.78
C ARG A 4 -17.78 -24.83 33.51
N LEU A 5 -18.25 -23.78 32.83
CA LEU A 5 -18.60 -22.41 33.29
C LEU A 5 -17.46 -21.38 33.23
N LEU A 6 -17.48 -20.42 32.29
CA LEU A 6 -18.32 -19.20 32.14
C LEU A 6 -17.87 -18.04 33.03
N PHE A 7 -17.39 -16.96 32.41
CA PHE A 7 -17.77 -15.59 32.80
C PHE A 7 -17.69 -14.65 31.59
N SER A 8 -18.74 -13.84 31.46
CA SER A 8 -19.03 -12.84 30.46
C SER A 8 -18.63 -11.45 30.98
N ALA A 9 -18.14 -10.55 30.13
CA ALA A 9 -18.30 -9.11 30.32
C ALA A 9 -18.08 -8.35 29.00
N PHE A 10 -19.20 -7.96 28.39
CA PHE A 10 -19.33 -6.83 27.48
C PHE A 10 -18.85 -5.55 28.17
N LEU A 11 -18.03 -4.72 27.51
CA LEU A 11 -17.99 -3.29 27.81
C LEU A 11 -17.85 -2.49 26.51
N CYS A 12 -18.99 -1.99 26.06
CA CYS A 12 -19.14 -1.01 25.01
C CYS A 12 -18.98 0.37 25.66
N PHE A 13 -18.04 1.20 25.20
CA PHE A 13 -17.94 2.60 25.62
C PHE A 13 -18.30 3.48 24.42
N MET A 14 -19.59 3.83 24.32
CA MET A 14 -20.03 4.98 23.55
C MET A 14 -19.87 6.23 24.43
N LEU A 15 -19.20 7.24 23.90
CA LEU A 15 -19.33 8.62 24.35
C LEU A 15 -19.82 9.45 23.17
N ALA A 16 -21.06 9.93 23.31
CA ALA A 16 -21.69 10.96 22.51
C ALA A 16 -21.86 12.22 23.37
N PHE A 17 -22.24 13.31 22.69
CA PHE A 17 -22.52 14.70 23.13
C PHE A 17 -21.30 15.63 23.13
N GLY A 18 -21.35 16.81 22.49
CA GLY A 18 -22.47 17.48 21.87
C GLY A 18 -22.04 18.70 21.07
N ALA A 19 -22.93 19.11 20.16
CA ALA A 19 -22.83 20.32 19.38
C ALA A 19 -22.95 21.58 20.26
N ALA A 20 -22.11 22.57 19.98
CA ALA A 20 -22.41 23.98 20.19
C ALA A 20 -21.67 24.77 19.12
N GLY A 21 -22.43 25.25 18.14
CA GLY A 21 -21.96 26.30 17.24
C GLY A 21 -21.87 27.63 17.97
N CYS A 22 -20.89 28.45 17.59
CA CYS A 22 -20.95 29.90 17.64
C CYS A 22 -19.96 30.42 16.58
N SER A 23 -20.50 30.86 15.46
CA SER A 23 -19.84 31.78 14.53
C SER A 23 -19.61 33.11 15.22
N VAL A 24 -18.37 33.61 15.22
CA VAL A 24 -18.07 35.02 15.46
C VAL A 24 -17.05 35.48 14.43
N SER A 25 -17.55 36.20 13.43
CA SER A 25 -16.79 37.14 12.61
C SER A 25 -16.54 38.41 13.41
N VAL A 26 -15.29 38.90 13.43
CA VAL A 26 -14.96 40.29 13.80
C VAL A 26 -14.05 40.85 12.72
N ASN A 27 -14.61 41.72 11.88
CA ASN A 27 -13.87 42.77 11.21
C ASN A 27 -13.72 43.93 12.19
N ARG A 28 -12.54 44.57 12.19
CA ARG A 28 -12.38 45.93 12.67
C ARG A 28 -11.39 46.67 11.79
N ASP A 29 -11.93 47.68 11.12
CA ASP A 29 -11.30 48.61 10.18
C ASP A 29 -10.17 49.43 10.78
N SER A 30 -9.26 49.92 9.92
CA SER A 30 -8.94 51.37 9.78
C SER A 30 -8.27 51.65 8.42
N ASP A 31 -8.96 52.41 7.57
CA ASP A 31 -8.52 53.59 6.78
C ASP A 31 -7.22 53.52 5.94
N GLU A 32 -7.10 54.06 4.73
CA GLU A 32 -7.90 54.97 3.91
C GLU A 32 -7.26 54.97 2.49
N SER A 33 -8.03 55.20 1.42
CA SER A 33 -7.72 56.17 0.35
C SER A 33 -8.37 55.83 -1.01
N SER A 34 -9.42 56.61 -1.29
CA SER A 34 -9.72 57.32 -2.55
C SER A 34 -10.23 56.59 -3.81
N THR A 35 -11.48 56.95 -4.15
CA THR A 35 -12.04 57.34 -5.47
C THR A 35 -12.16 56.24 -6.55
N GLU A 36 -13.26 56.02 -7.27
CA GLU A 36 -14.45 56.82 -7.62
C GLU A 36 -15.49 55.88 -8.32
N SER A 37 -16.80 56.18 -8.15
CA SER A 37 -17.94 56.14 -9.12
C SER A 37 -17.98 55.04 -10.22
N SER A 38 -19.09 54.34 -10.56
CA SER A 38 -20.52 54.62 -10.48
C SER A 38 -21.36 53.42 -10.97
N ALA A 39 -22.63 53.38 -10.50
CA ALA A 39 -23.87 52.94 -11.18
C ALA A 39 -24.17 51.45 -11.51
N ILE A 40 -25.01 50.85 -10.64
CA ILE A 40 -26.37 50.29 -10.89
C ILE A 40 -26.65 49.55 -12.21
N GLY A 41 -27.08 48.29 -12.07
CA GLY A 41 -27.85 47.56 -13.08
C GLY A 41 -28.28 46.18 -12.57
N SER A 42 -29.48 46.10 -11.98
CA SER A 42 -30.14 44.86 -11.60
C SER A 42 -30.67 44.15 -12.85
N GLU A 43 -30.30 42.89 -13.08
CA GLU A 43 -31.05 42.04 -13.99
C GLU A 43 -31.08 40.59 -13.47
N GLU A 44 -32.30 40.17 -13.19
CA GLU A 44 -32.75 38.86 -12.74
C GLU A 44 -32.60 37.87 -13.90
N VAL A 45 -31.76 36.85 -13.75
CA VAL A 45 -31.68 35.75 -14.72
C VAL A 45 -32.15 34.46 -14.06
N LYS A 46 -33.27 33.98 -14.60
CA LYS A 46 -33.95 32.71 -14.35
C LYS A 46 -32.98 31.55 -14.12
N ALA A 47 -33.32 30.74 -13.13
CA ALA A 47 -32.87 29.36 -13.02
C ALA A 47 -33.26 28.61 -14.30
N GLU A 48 -32.26 28.18 -15.07
CA GLU A 48 -32.40 27.21 -16.14
C GLU A 48 -31.97 25.86 -15.57
N ASP A 49 -32.98 25.02 -15.37
CA ASP A 49 -32.88 23.62 -15.00
C ASP A 49 -32.08 22.88 -16.08
N THR A 50 -30.77 22.75 -15.86
CA THR A 50 -29.92 21.85 -16.64
C THR A 50 -29.86 20.55 -15.86
N THR A 51 -30.83 19.67 -16.12
CA THR A 51 -30.74 18.26 -15.78
C THR A 51 -29.52 17.73 -16.51
N THR A 52 -28.40 17.68 -15.79
CA THR A 52 -27.15 17.11 -16.30
C THR A 52 -27.33 15.62 -16.10
N ASP A 53 -27.52 14.89 -17.20
CA ASP A 53 -27.37 13.44 -17.21
C ASP A 53 -26.00 13.15 -16.59
N GLU A 54 -26.04 12.54 -15.41
CA GLU A 54 -24.86 12.01 -14.74
C GLU A 54 -24.35 10.84 -15.60
N ASP A 55 -23.55 11.18 -16.61
CA ASP A 55 -22.65 10.22 -17.24
C ASP A 55 -21.78 9.66 -16.12
N GLU A 56 -22.18 8.49 -15.62
CA GLU A 56 -21.41 7.66 -14.71
C GLU A 56 -20.04 7.43 -15.37
N ILE A 57 -19.05 8.24 -14.97
CA ILE A 57 -17.66 8.09 -15.37
C ILE A 57 -17.24 6.74 -14.83
N LYS A 58 -17.38 5.70 -15.66
CA LYS A 58 -16.89 4.36 -15.34
C LYS A 58 -15.40 4.46 -15.12
N GLU A 59 -15.00 4.29 -13.86
CA GLU A 59 -13.61 4.18 -13.48
C GLU A 59 -12.97 3.13 -14.39
N PRO A 60 -11.82 3.42 -15.04
CA PRO A 60 -11.19 2.48 -15.95
C PRO A 60 -10.94 1.17 -15.20
N GLU A 61 -11.47 0.08 -15.74
CA GLU A 61 -11.36 -1.25 -15.16
C GLU A 61 -9.87 -1.58 -15.00
N LYS A 62 -9.41 -1.79 -13.75
CA LYS A 62 -8.01 -2.18 -13.50
C LYS A 62 -7.73 -3.46 -14.28
N PRO A 63 -6.59 -3.53 -14.99
CA PRO A 63 -6.24 -4.74 -15.73
C PRO A 63 -6.22 -5.95 -14.80
N ALA A 64 -6.71 -7.10 -15.30
CA ALA A 64 -6.67 -8.33 -14.52
C ALA A 64 -5.19 -8.73 -14.26
N PRO A 65 -4.86 -9.22 -13.05
CA PRO A 65 -3.52 -9.71 -12.75
C PRO A 65 -3.08 -10.80 -13.70
N GLN A 66 -1.83 -10.70 -14.19
CA GLN A 66 -1.23 -11.72 -15.05
C GLN A 66 -0.32 -12.66 -14.26
N PRO A 67 -0.19 -13.95 -14.63
CA PRO A 67 0.75 -14.83 -13.98
C PRO A 67 2.20 -14.36 -14.20
N ILE A 68 3.03 -14.37 -13.15
CA ILE A 68 4.48 -14.12 -13.22
C ILE A 68 5.26 -15.35 -12.77
N SER A 69 6.43 -15.58 -13.38
CA SER A 69 7.35 -16.65 -13.00
C SER A 69 8.62 -16.11 -12.35
N VAL A 70 9.24 -16.90 -11.48
CA VAL A 70 10.60 -16.63 -10.99
C VAL A 70 11.57 -16.56 -12.17
N GLY A 71 12.46 -15.57 -12.15
CA GLY A 71 13.39 -15.22 -13.22
C GLY A 71 12.81 -14.28 -14.29
N GLN A 72 11.50 -13.99 -14.25
CA GLN A 72 10.90 -13.04 -15.18
C GLN A 72 11.30 -11.60 -14.83
N ASN A 73 11.79 -10.87 -15.83
CA ASN A 73 12.06 -9.44 -15.74
C ASN A 73 10.86 -8.65 -16.27
N ILE A 74 10.52 -7.59 -15.53
CA ILE A 74 9.44 -6.64 -15.84
C ILE A 74 10.06 -5.25 -15.81
N SER A 75 9.75 -4.41 -16.79
CA SER A 75 10.28 -3.06 -16.85
C SER A 75 9.27 -2.07 -17.39
N ASN A 76 9.43 -0.83 -16.93
CA ASN A 76 8.83 0.36 -17.52
C ASN A 76 9.94 1.42 -17.70
N ASP A 77 9.58 2.69 -17.88
CA ASP A 77 10.56 3.78 -18.07
C ASP A 77 11.36 4.14 -16.80
N ASP A 78 10.87 3.73 -15.61
CA ASP A 78 11.46 4.10 -14.32
C ASP A 78 12.18 2.95 -13.63
N PHE A 79 11.73 1.71 -13.82
CA PHE A 79 12.21 0.54 -13.09
C PHE A 79 12.43 -0.67 -13.99
N SER A 80 13.43 -1.48 -13.65
CA SER A 80 13.56 -2.88 -14.06
C SER A 80 13.53 -3.76 -12.82
N ILE A 81 12.64 -4.74 -12.81
CA ILE A 81 12.33 -5.60 -11.66
C ILE A 81 12.41 -7.05 -12.12
N THR A 82 13.22 -7.86 -11.45
CA THR A 82 13.27 -9.31 -11.66
C THR A 82 12.80 -9.99 -10.38
N LEU A 83 11.78 -10.84 -10.46
CA LEU A 83 11.40 -11.71 -9.34
C LEU A 83 12.39 -12.87 -9.25
N THR A 84 13.32 -12.84 -8.30
CA THR A 84 14.41 -13.81 -8.19
C THR A 84 14.05 -15.03 -7.36
N ASN A 85 13.11 -14.89 -6.43
CA ASN A 85 12.66 -15.99 -5.59
C ASN A 85 11.24 -15.76 -5.06
N ALA A 86 10.52 -16.84 -4.83
CA ALA A 86 9.22 -16.84 -4.18
C ALA A 86 9.06 -18.12 -3.37
N ARG A 87 8.93 -18.02 -2.04
CA ARG A 87 8.87 -19.18 -1.15
C ARG A 87 8.07 -18.92 0.11
N VAL A 88 7.78 -20.01 0.82
CA VAL A 88 7.32 -19.96 2.21
C VAL A 88 8.41 -20.58 3.08
N ASP A 89 8.79 -19.90 4.17
CA ASP A 89 9.86 -20.34 5.05
C ASP A 89 9.57 -19.97 6.51
N SER A 90 10.17 -20.70 7.44
CA SER A 90 10.10 -20.43 8.88
C SER A 90 11.00 -19.25 9.31
N VAL A 91 11.98 -18.90 8.47
CA VAL A 91 12.94 -17.81 8.72
C VAL A 91 13.14 -16.97 7.47
N LEU A 92 13.39 -15.67 7.67
CA LEU A 92 13.94 -14.81 6.62
C LEU A 92 15.42 -14.62 6.92
N GLN A 93 16.26 -15.14 6.03
CA GLN A 93 17.72 -15.10 6.14
C GLN A 93 18.36 -14.92 4.77
N SER A 94 19.61 -14.48 4.75
CA SER A 94 20.41 -14.27 3.54
C SER A 94 21.88 -14.48 3.85
N ASP A 95 22.65 -14.98 2.89
CA ASP A 95 24.11 -15.10 3.01
C ASP A 95 24.80 -13.72 3.14
N ALA A 96 24.10 -12.63 2.81
CA ALA A 96 24.60 -11.27 2.95
C ALA A 96 24.50 -10.71 4.39
N SER A 97 23.84 -11.41 5.33
CA SER A 97 23.71 -10.99 6.73
C SER A 97 23.95 -12.14 7.69
N SER A 98 24.59 -11.85 8.82
CA SER A 98 24.68 -12.80 9.95
C SER A 98 23.43 -12.81 10.82
N THR A 99 22.47 -11.91 10.56
CA THR A 99 21.20 -11.81 11.30
C THR A 99 20.05 -12.32 10.44
N TYR A 100 19.04 -12.88 11.10
CA TYR A 100 17.84 -13.42 10.47
C TYR A 100 16.60 -13.02 11.26
N TRP A 101 15.44 -13.13 10.61
CA TRP A 101 14.14 -12.87 11.22
C TRP A 101 13.34 -14.16 11.42
N GLN A 102 12.55 -14.17 12.49
CA GLN A 102 11.55 -15.20 12.78
C GLN A 102 10.19 -14.52 13.00
N PRO A 103 9.08 -15.17 12.61
CA PRO A 103 7.75 -14.65 12.88
C PRO A 103 7.45 -14.72 14.39
N GLN A 104 6.94 -13.63 14.97
CA GLN A 104 6.78 -13.47 16.42
C GLN A 104 5.80 -14.48 17.04
N ASP A 105 4.80 -14.92 16.28
CA ASP A 105 3.72 -15.79 16.77
C ASP A 105 3.86 -17.26 16.34
N GLY A 106 5.07 -17.67 15.95
CA GLY A 106 5.32 -19.05 15.48
C GLY A 106 4.63 -19.39 14.16
N GLY A 107 4.34 -18.37 13.34
CA GLY A 107 3.83 -18.50 11.97
C GLY A 107 4.92 -18.92 10.97
N ALA A 108 4.68 -18.61 9.70
CA ALA A 108 5.66 -18.73 8.62
C ALA A 108 5.73 -17.41 7.85
N PHE A 109 6.84 -17.16 7.14
CA PHE A 109 6.95 -16.06 6.21
C PHE A 109 6.61 -16.52 4.80
N VAL A 110 5.80 -15.73 4.11
CA VAL A 110 5.83 -15.66 2.64
C VAL A 110 6.93 -14.68 2.28
N ILE A 111 7.86 -15.10 1.42
CA ILE A 111 9.03 -14.31 1.04
C ILE A 111 9.08 -14.24 -0.48
N LEU A 112 9.08 -13.02 -1.01
CA LEU A 112 9.40 -12.70 -2.39
C LEU A 112 10.73 -11.96 -2.39
N GLU A 113 11.61 -12.31 -3.32
CA GLU A 113 12.88 -11.63 -3.52
C GLU A 113 12.91 -11.01 -4.92
N PHE A 114 13.36 -9.77 -4.99
CA PHE A 114 13.41 -9.00 -6.21
C PHE A 114 14.78 -8.37 -6.39
N ASP A 115 15.30 -8.39 -7.62
CA ASP A 115 16.33 -7.44 -8.03
C ASP A 115 15.63 -6.24 -8.68
N VAL A 116 15.77 -5.06 -8.07
CA VAL A 116 15.16 -3.81 -8.54
C VAL A 116 16.24 -2.81 -8.92
N THR A 117 16.12 -2.24 -10.12
CA THR A 117 16.98 -1.16 -10.60
C THR A 117 16.11 0.03 -10.98
N ALA A 118 16.33 1.19 -10.36
CA ALA A 118 15.80 2.45 -10.87
C ALA A 118 16.58 2.83 -12.13
N LEU A 119 15.91 3.09 -13.25
CA LEU A 119 16.55 3.36 -14.55
C LEU A 119 16.93 4.83 -14.71
N ASN A 120 16.37 5.70 -13.88
CA ASN A 120 16.58 7.13 -13.89
C ASN A 120 16.65 7.70 -12.46
N SER A 121 16.92 9.01 -12.34
CA SER A 121 17.08 9.70 -11.06
C SER A 121 15.82 10.45 -10.61
N ASN A 122 14.63 10.00 -11.03
CA ASN A 122 13.35 10.65 -10.65
C ASN A 122 13.02 10.51 -9.15
N GLN A 123 13.78 9.69 -8.41
CA GLN A 123 13.63 9.47 -6.96
C GLN A 123 12.23 8.97 -6.59
N LEU A 124 11.65 8.10 -7.43
CA LEU A 124 10.38 7.45 -7.13
C LEU A 124 10.57 6.40 -6.02
N PRO A 125 9.80 6.47 -4.93
CA PRO A 125 9.85 5.46 -3.88
C PRO A 125 9.48 4.06 -4.38
N VAL A 126 10.25 3.07 -3.97
CA VAL A 126 10.08 1.69 -4.43
C VAL A 126 8.73 1.11 -4.01
N ASP A 127 8.31 1.36 -2.77
CA ASP A 127 7.09 0.86 -2.16
C ASP A 127 5.81 1.59 -2.61
N ASP A 128 5.95 2.67 -3.39
CA ASP A 128 4.82 3.40 -3.98
C ASP A 128 4.72 3.23 -5.51
N TYR A 129 5.82 2.90 -6.20
CA TYR A 129 5.87 2.89 -7.67
C TYR A 129 6.41 1.59 -8.28
N ALA A 130 7.32 0.88 -7.60
CA ALA A 130 7.97 -0.30 -8.16
C ALA A 130 7.30 -1.60 -7.70
N ILE A 131 7.12 -1.78 -6.39
CA ILE A 131 6.52 -2.99 -5.79
C ILE A 131 5.41 -2.53 -4.86
N THR A 132 4.16 -2.70 -5.31
CA THR A 132 2.96 -2.19 -4.64
C THR A 132 1.89 -3.27 -4.52
N ASP A 133 0.83 -2.98 -3.76
CA ASP A 133 -0.39 -3.80 -3.67
C ASP A 133 -0.15 -5.29 -3.36
N LEU A 134 0.85 -5.60 -2.55
CA LEU A 134 1.18 -6.97 -2.17
C LEU A 134 0.08 -7.59 -1.31
N VAL A 135 -0.50 -8.71 -1.76
CA VAL A 135 -1.53 -9.46 -1.03
C VAL A 135 -1.25 -10.96 -1.15
N ALA A 136 -0.83 -11.60 -0.05
CA ALA A 136 -0.78 -13.06 -0.01
C ALA A 136 -2.19 -13.62 0.24
N LYS A 137 -2.54 -14.68 -0.47
CA LYS A 137 -3.79 -15.44 -0.29
C LYS A 137 -3.46 -16.86 0.11
N TYR A 138 -4.05 -17.31 1.22
CA TYR A 138 -3.88 -18.65 1.75
C TYR A 138 -5.18 -19.12 2.40
N GLY A 139 -5.78 -20.19 1.87
CA GLY A 139 -7.13 -20.60 2.25
C GLY A 139 -8.16 -19.52 1.88
N GLU A 140 -8.98 -19.11 2.84
CA GLU A 140 -9.96 -18.02 2.68
C GLU A 140 -9.41 -16.65 3.13
N ASP A 141 -8.17 -16.62 3.66
CA ASP A 141 -7.57 -15.44 4.27
C ASP A 141 -6.66 -14.68 3.28
N SER A 142 -6.56 -13.37 3.51
CA SER A 142 -5.67 -12.46 2.79
C SER A 142 -4.76 -11.68 3.74
N TYR A 143 -3.49 -11.54 3.37
CA TYR A 143 -2.45 -10.93 4.20
C TYR A 143 -1.78 -9.77 3.45
N GLN A 144 -1.94 -8.55 3.98
CA GLN A 144 -1.53 -7.29 3.34
C GLN A 144 -0.44 -6.54 4.14
N GLY A 145 -0.05 -7.05 5.30
CA GLY A 145 0.96 -6.43 6.18
C GLY A 145 2.40 -6.72 5.74
N TRP A 146 2.79 -6.23 4.57
CA TRP A 146 4.10 -6.50 3.99
C TRP A 146 5.20 -5.57 4.50
N ARG A 147 6.42 -6.10 4.54
CA ARG A 147 7.64 -5.37 4.80
C ARG A 147 8.58 -5.55 3.62
N LEU A 148 9.18 -4.46 3.16
CA LEU A 148 10.24 -4.48 2.17
C LEU A 148 11.55 -4.12 2.85
N GLN A 149 12.57 -4.95 2.66
CA GLN A 149 13.90 -4.73 3.21
C GLN A 149 14.97 -5.04 2.18
N TYR A 150 16.12 -4.38 2.31
CA TYR A 150 17.34 -4.72 1.60
C TYR A 150 18.49 -4.86 2.59
N ILE A 151 19.60 -5.45 2.15
CA ILE A 151 20.77 -5.65 2.99
C ILE A 151 21.92 -4.80 2.49
N THR A 152 22.52 -4.01 3.40
CA THR A 152 23.80 -3.33 3.17
C THR A 152 24.66 -3.42 4.41
N ASN A 153 25.95 -3.68 4.26
CA ASN A 153 26.88 -3.87 5.38
C ASN A 153 26.37 -4.88 6.43
N GLN A 154 25.73 -5.98 5.98
CA GLN A 154 25.06 -7.00 6.81
C GLN A 154 23.81 -6.52 7.58
N LEU A 155 23.41 -5.26 7.45
CA LEU A 155 22.24 -4.72 8.12
C LEU A 155 21.01 -4.84 7.22
N TRP A 156 19.93 -5.34 7.80
CA TRP A 156 18.59 -5.27 7.21
C TRP A 156 18.05 -3.86 7.36
N LEU A 157 17.87 -3.17 6.24
CA LEU A 157 17.33 -1.82 6.17
C LEU A 157 15.94 -1.86 5.56
N SER A 158 15.03 -1.09 6.13
CA SER A 158 13.64 -1.01 5.64
C SER A 158 13.55 -0.11 4.42
N ILE A 159 12.70 -0.48 3.48
CA ILE A 159 12.21 0.38 2.41
C ILE A 159 10.85 0.90 2.86
N ASN A 160 10.80 2.17 3.22
CA ASN A 160 9.58 2.90 3.52
C ASN A 160 9.74 4.29 2.91
N HIS A 161 9.03 4.53 1.82
CA HIS A 161 9.11 5.74 1.03
C HIS A 161 10.55 6.09 0.60
N ASN A 162 11.35 5.06 0.29
CA ASN A 162 12.77 5.19 -0.07
C ASN A 162 12.96 5.03 -1.57
N TYR A 163 13.81 5.88 -2.16
CA TYR A 163 14.25 5.78 -3.55
C TYR A 163 15.60 5.06 -3.66
N LEU A 164 15.89 4.51 -4.85
CA LEU A 164 17.16 3.86 -5.16
C LEU A 164 18.05 4.79 -6.01
N ASP A 165 19.35 4.58 -5.92
CA ASP A 165 20.30 5.19 -6.84
C ASP A 165 20.08 4.63 -8.26
N ALA A 166 20.16 5.53 -9.25
CA ALA A 166 19.92 5.16 -10.64
C ALA A 166 20.98 4.18 -11.16
N ASN A 167 20.52 3.17 -11.92
CA ASN A 167 21.30 2.15 -12.59
C ASN A 167 22.14 1.25 -11.67
N LEU A 168 21.78 1.18 -10.39
CA LEU A 168 22.37 0.24 -9.43
C LEU A 168 21.30 -0.77 -8.97
N PRO A 169 21.48 -2.08 -9.26
CA PRO A 169 20.54 -3.09 -8.82
C PRO A 169 20.60 -3.24 -7.30
N THR A 170 19.44 -3.26 -6.67
CA THR A 170 19.27 -3.52 -5.24
C THR A 170 18.41 -4.76 -5.06
N HIS A 171 18.92 -5.70 -4.28
CA HIS A 171 18.18 -6.92 -3.94
C HIS A 171 17.26 -6.67 -2.73
N ILE A 172 15.97 -6.91 -2.91
CA ILE A 172 14.89 -6.58 -1.99
C ILE A 172 14.16 -7.84 -1.57
N TYR A 173 13.95 -7.99 -0.27
CA TYR A 173 13.12 -9.01 0.36
C TYR A 173 11.78 -8.37 0.72
N ALA A 174 10.72 -8.78 0.06
CA ALA A 174 9.34 -8.47 0.45
C ALA A 174 8.77 -9.67 1.22
N TYR A 175 8.26 -9.45 2.42
CA TYR A 175 7.74 -10.54 3.24
C TYR A 175 6.56 -10.15 4.14
N THR A 176 5.73 -11.14 4.44
CA THR A 176 4.62 -11.06 5.40
C THR A 176 4.49 -12.37 6.17
N THR A 177 3.86 -12.33 7.34
CA THR A 177 3.59 -13.53 8.14
C THR A 177 2.26 -14.16 7.72
N VAL A 178 2.25 -15.48 7.60
CA VAL A 178 1.09 -16.35 7.39
C VAL A 178 1.06 -17.47 8.44
N PRO A 179 -0.06 -18.21 8.60
CA PRO A 179 -0.14 -19.36 9.50
C PRO A 179 0.95 -20.40 9.21
N SER A 180 1.48 -21.05 10.25
CA SER A 180 2.61 -21.97 10.12
C SER A 180 2.32 -23.24 9.34
N ASN A 181 1.06 -23.68 9.24
CA ASN A 181 0.69 -24.79 8.36
C ASN A 181 0.94 -24.46 6.88
N ALA A 182 1.07 -23.18 6.51
CA ALA A 182 1.48 -22.78 5.18
C ALA A 182 2.92 -23.20 4.82
N LEU A 183 3.71 -23.77 5.74
CA LEU A 183 4.98 -24.39 5.38
C LEU A 183 4.79 -25.68 4.58
N ASN A 184 3.68 -26.40 4.78
CA ASN A 184 3.54 -27.79 4.32
C ASN A 184 2.22 -28.07 3.60
N GLU A 185 1.19 -27.22 3.76
CA GLU A 185 -0.18 -27.53 3.36
C GLU A 185 -0.85 -26.39 2.59
N GLY A 186 -1.82 -26.71 1.74
CA GLY A 186 -2.61 -25.72 1.00
C GLY A 186 -1.87 -25.05 -0.16
N SER A 187 -2.60 -24.23 -0.91
CA SER A 187 -2.07 -23.41 -1.99
C SER A 187 -1.88 -21.96 -1.51
N LEU A 188 -0.77 -21.35 -1.91
CA LEU A 188 -0.44 -19.98 -1.56
C LEU A 188 -0.08 -19.20 -2.82
N SER A 189 -0.76 -18.08 -3.00
CA SER A 189 -0.49 -17.14 -4.10
C SER A 189 -0.29 -15.74 -3.55
N VAL A 190 0.39 -14.89 -4.32
CA VAL A 190 0.57 -13.48 -4.01
C VAL A 190 0.17 -12.67 -5.23
N ASP A 191 -0.81 -11.80 -5.05
CA ASP A 191 -1.08 -10.71 -5.98
C ASP A 191 -0.17 -9.53 -5.64
N MET A 192 0.30 -8.84 -6.66
CA MET A 192 1.20 -7.69 -6.52
C MET A 192 1.10 -6.80 -7.75
N THR A 193 1.48 -5.53 -7.60
CA THR A 193 1.70 -4.63 -8.72
C THR A 193 3.20 -4.40 -8.87
N LEU A 194 3.75 -4.70 -10.05
CA LEU A 194 5.15 -4.47 -10.40
C LEU A 194 5.26 -3.46 -11.52
N ALA A 195 5.99 -2.37 -11.29
CA ALA A 195 6.18 -1.29 -12.26
C ALA A 195 4.84 -0.81 -12.87
N GLY A 196 3.81 -0.69 -12.03
CA GLY A 196 2.47 -0.25 -12.41
C GLY A 196 1.55 -1.30 -13.05
N ASN A 197 2.02 -2.55 -13.21
CA ASN A 197 1.23 -3.62 -13.83
C ASN A 197 0.89 -4.72 -12.80
N PRO A 198 -0.35 -5.23 -12.78
CA PRO A 198 -0.76 -6.24 -11.81
C PRO A 198 -0.33 -7.66 -12.22
N TYR A 199 0.18 -8.41 -11.25
CA TYR A 199 0.65 -9.78 -11.40
C TYR A 199 0.19 -10.67 -10.24
N THR A 200 0.17 -11.97 -10.50
CA THR A 200 -0.01 -13.02 -9.49
C THR A 200 1.10 -14.05 -9.63
N ILE A 201 1.73 -14.43 -8.52
CA ILE A 201 2.56 -15.64 -8.47
C ILE A 201 1.89 -16.69 -7.59
N THR A 202 1.82 -17.92 -8.09
CA THR A 202 1.51 -19.09 -7.27
C THR A 202 2.82 -19.70 -6.77
N ILE A 203 2.98 -19.74 -5.45
CA ILE A 203 4.18 -20.29 -4.81
C ILE A 203 4.06 -21.81 -4.67
N ARG A 204 2.84 -22.29 -4.39
CA ARG A 204 2.48 -23.71 -4.28
C ARG A 204 0.98 -23.92 -4.33
#